data_AF-A0A174AFK5-F1
#
_entry.id   AF-A0A174AFK5-F1
#
_cell.length_a   1.000
_cell.length_b   1.000
_cell.length_c   1.000
_cell.angle_alpha   90.00
_cell.angle_beta   90.00
_cell.angle_gamma   90.00
#
_symmetry.space_group_name_H-M   'P 1'
#
loop_
_entity.id
_entity.type
_entity.pdbx_description
1 polymer ?
#
loop_
_entity_poly.entity_id
_entity_poly.type
_entity_poly.pdbx_seq_one_letter_code
_entity_poly.pdbx_strand_id
1 'polypeptide(L)'
;MKIISSQRYIDEEIVEQKIEEIKNDEFITLPIIDAEMQDLNGNNLFILIDGHHRKEAAEALGLEVRYEEVKNEHYCTGEDLLDECWGGDDWYYVENGHLVW
;
A
#
# COMPACT_ATOMS: atom_id res chain seq x y z
N MET A 1 -6.37 8.41 9.32
CA MET A 1 -5.98 7.13 8.70
C MET A 1 -4.54 7.20 8.28
N LYS A 2 -3.83 6.08 8.33
CA LYS A 2 -2.47 5.92 7.81
C LYS A 2 -2.39 4.62 7.03
N ILE A 3 -1.76 4.65 5.87
CA ILE A 3 -1.60 3.47 5.02
C ILE A 3 -0.18 2.94 5.23
N ILE A 4 -0.10 1.64 5.47
CA ILE A 4 1.13 0.94 5.79
C ILE A 4 1.37 -0.19 4.79
N SER A 5 2.63 -0.55 4.63
CA SER A 5 3.02 -1.75 3.91
C SER A 5 4.27 -2.38 4.51
N SER A 6 4.49 -3.65 4.23
CA SER A 6 5.67 -4.43 4.60
C SER A 6 6.39 -5.02 3.38
N GLN A 7 5.99 -4.66 2.16
CA GLN A 7 6.71 -5.04 0.94
C GLN A 7 7.46 -3.82 0.40
N ARG A 8 8.80 -3.88 0.40
CA ARG A 8 9.65 -2.85 -0.24
C ARG A 8 10.26 -3.29 -1.55
N TYR A 9 10.29 -4.59 -1.85
CA TYR A 9 10.81 -5.07 -3.11
C TYR A 9 9.96 -4.56 -4.28
N ILE A 10 10.64 -3.88 -5.20
CA ILE A 10 10.09 -3.37 -6.45
C ILE A 10 10.91 -3.97 -7.59
N ASP A 11 10.19 -4.43 -8.61
CA ASP A 11 10.76 -4.99 -9.83
C ASP A 11 10.65 -3.94 -10.94
N GLU A 12 11.80 -3.42 -11.39
CA GLU A 12 11.86 -2.34 -12.36
C GLU A 12 11.22 -2.71 -13.71
N GLU A 13 11.32 -3.98 -14.15
CA GLU A 13 10.71 -4.41 -15.42
C GLU A 13 9.17 -4.38 -15.32
N ILE A 14 8.61 -4.71 -14.15
CA ILE A 14 7.17 -4.61 -13.90
C ILE A 14 6.76 -3.14 -13.83
N VAL A 15 7.55 -2.27 -13.20
CA VAL A 15 7.27 -0.83 -13.14
C VAL A 15 7.20 -0.23 -14.55
N GLU A 16 8.16 -0.54 -15.42
CA GLU A 16 8.16 -0.04 -16.82
C GLU A 16 6.89 -0.47 -17.57
N GLN A 17 6.46 -1.73 -17.40
CA GLN A 17 5.21 -2.21 -17.97
C GLN A 17 4.01 -1.43 -17.42
N LYS A 18 3.97 -1.18 -16.10
CA LYS A 18 2.89 -0.41 -15.47
C LYS A 18 2.87 1.05 -15.89
N ILE A 19 4.02 1.69 -16.09
CA ILE A 19 4.11 3.04 -16.64
C ILE A 19 3.40 3.08 -18.00
N GLU A 20 3.70 2.15 -18.90
CA GLU A 20 3.09 2.11 -20.22
C GLU A 20 1.57 1.84 -20.17
N GLU A 21 1.11 1.03 -19.21
CA GLU A 21 -0.32 0.77 -18.98
C GLU A 21 -1.08 2.03 -18.53
N ILE A 22 -0.52 2.83 -17.61
CA ILE A 22 -1.23 3.91 -16.91
C ILE A 22 -0.85 5.33 -17.39
N LYS A 23 0.08 5.50 -18.33
CA LYS A 23 0.59 6.82 -18.75
C LYS A 23 -0.43 7.84 -19.27
N ASN A 24 -1.64 7.38 -19.63
CA ASN A 24 -2.71 8.24 -20.11
C ASN A 24 -3.82 8.43 -19.05
N ASP A 25 -3.68 7.83 -17.88
CA ASP A 25 -4.63 7.98 -16.77
C ASP A 25 -4.39 9.32 -16.07
N GLU A 26 -5.43 9.89 -15.47
CA GLU A 26 -5.31 11.09 -14.64
C GLU A 26 -4.89 10.76 -13.21
N PHE A 27 -5.30 9.59 -12.73
CA PHE A 27 -5.02 9.06 -11.39
C PHE A 27 -5.14 7.54 -11.41
N ILE A 28 -4.55 6.88 -10.42
CA ILE A 28 -4.80 5.46 -10.14
C ILE A 28 -5.50 5.28 -8.81
N THR A 29 -6.21 4.16 -8.65
CA THR A 29 -6.77 3.73 -7.37
C THR A 29 -6.10 2.43 -6.94
N LEU A 30 -5.63 2.39 -5.69
CA LEU A 30 -5.01 1.23 -5.08
C LEU A 30 -5.87 0.67 -3.92
N PRO A 31 -6.01 -0.66 -3.80
CA PRO A 31 -6.82 -1.26 -2.77
C PRO A 31 -6.10 -1.25 -1.40
N ILE A 32 -6.84 -0.86 -0.37
CA ILE A 32 -6.41 -0.96 1.03
C ILE A 32 -7.44 -1.72 1.86
N ILE A 33 -7.02 -2.35 2.94
CA ILE A 33 -7.94 -2.98 3.91
C ILE A 33 -7.75 -2.35 5.29
N ASP A 34 -8.84 -2.15 6.03
CA ASP A 34 -8.78 -1.70 7.42
C ASP A 34 -8.16 -2.80 8.29
N ALA A 35 -7.09 -2.47 9.01
CA ALA A 35 -6.47 -3.40 9.94
C ALA A 35 -7.21 -3.50 11.28
N GLU A 36 -8.21 -2.64 11.51
CA GLU A 36 -8.95 -2.49 12.77
C GLU A 36 -8.02 -2.24 13.98
N MET A 37 -6.90 -1.54 13.74
CA MET A 37 -5.92 -1.18 14.76
C MET A 37 -5.40 0.25 14.56
N GLN A 38 -4.70 0.76 15.56
CA GLN A 38 -4.18 2.13 15.57
C GLN A 38 -2.68 2.16 15.85
N ASP A 39 -2.00 3.16 15.29
CA ASP A 39 -0.63 3.49 15.71
C ASP A 39 -0.59 4.15 17.11
N LEU A 40 0.62 4.41 17.61
CA LEU A 40 0.84 5.07 18.92
C LEU A 40 0.24 6.47 19.02
N ASN A 41 -0.09 7.11 17.90
CA ASN A 41 -0.71 8.43 17.84
C ASN A 41 -2.25 8.34 17.69
N GLY A 42 -2.83 7.13 17.72
CA GLY A 42 -4.26 6.90 17.59
C GLY A 42 -4.78 6.97 16.15
N ASN A 43 -3.92 6.89 15.13
CA ASN A 43 -4.36 6.84 13.74
C ASN A 43 -4.74 5.41 13.35
N ASN A 44 -5.96 5.21 12.82
CA ASN A 44 -6.35 3.93 12.21
C ASN A 44 -5.39 3.55 11.08
N LEU A 45 -4.94 2.29 11.09
CA LEU A 45 -4.01 1.73 10.13
C LEU A 45 -4.76 0.93 9.05
N PHE A 46 -4.32 1.12 7.81
CA PHE A 46 -4.82 0.43 6.63
C PHE A 46 -3.65 -0.20 5.89
N ILE A 47 -3.80 -1.42 5.39
CA ILE A 47 -2.74 -2.15 4.70
C ILE A 47 -2.90 -1.98 3.20
N LEU A 48 -1.83 -1.55 2.51
CA LEU A 48 -1.74 -1.63 1.06
C LEU A 48 -1.49 -3.09 0.65
N ILE A 49 -2.53 -3.75 0.15
CA ILE A 49 -2.51 -5.19 -0.15
C ILE A 49 -2.04 -5.52 -1.57
N ASP A 50 -2.11 -4.56 -2.50
CA ASP A 50 -1.68 -4.75 -3.89
C ASP A 50 -1.35 -3.41 -4.55
N GLY A 51 -0.61 -3.47 -5.65
CA GLY A 51 -0.36 -2.34 -6.54
C GLY A 51 0.90 -1.54 -6.23
N HIS A 52 1.88 -2.10 -5.52
CA HIS A 52 3.17 -1.45 -5.24
C HIS A 52 3.89 -0.98 -6.50
N HIS A 53 4.02 -1.83 -7.53
CA HIS A 53 4.62 -1.41 -8.80
C HIS A 53 3.79 -0.36 -9.55
N ARG A 54 2.45 -0.40 -9.40
CA ARG A 54 1.57 0.64 -9.97
C ARG A 54 1.74 1.98 -9.24
N LYS A 55 1.95 1.95 -7.92
CA LYS A 55 2.28 3.15 -7.12
C LYS A 55 3.57 3.78 -7.63
N GLU A 56 4.65 3.00 -7.75
CA GLU A 56 5.94 3.50 -8.24
C GLU A 56 5.83 4.05 -9.67
N ALA A 57 5.09 3.36 -10.55
CA ALA A 57 4.80 3.85 -11.89
C ALA A 57 4.03 5.19 -11.89
N ALA A 58 3.01 5.33 -11.04
CA ALA A 58 2.24 6.56 -10.91
C ALA A 58 3.09 7.71 -10.37
N GLU A 59 3.96 7.44 -9.39
CA GLU A 59 4.91 8.43 -8.85
C GLU A 59 5.91 8.89 -9.92
N ALA A 60 6.44 7.98 -10.74
CA ALA A 60 7.33 8.31 -11.85
C ALA A 60 6.65 9.20 -12.91
N LEU A 61 5.34 9.04 -13.10
CA LEU A 61 4.52 9.83 -14.02
C LEU A 61 3.95 11.11 -13.40
N GLY A 62 4.06 11.29 -12.08
CA GLY A 62 3.43 12.39 -11.36
C GLY A 62 1.90 12.31 -11.29
N LEU A 63 1.33 11.11 -11.38
CA LEU A 63 -0.10 10.87 -11.28
C LEU A 63 -0.57 10.87 -9.82
N GLU A 64 -1.82 11.28 -9.61
CA GLU A 64 -2.44 11.19 -8.29
C GLU A 64 -2.68 9.70 -7.93
N VAL A 65 -2.26 9.30 -6.74
CA VAL A 65 -2.55 7.96 -6.19
C VAL A 65 -3.67 8.10 -5.17
N ARG A 66 -4.81 7.45 -5.47
CA ARG A 66 -5.95 7.34 -4.56
C ARG A 66 -6.00 5.95 -3.95
N TYR A 67 -6.64 5.86 -2.81
CA TYR A 67 -6.81 4.60 -2.09
C TYR A 67 -8.29 4.31 -1.87
N GLU A 68 -8.68 3.06 -2.08
CA GLU A 68 -10.04 2.59 -1.88
C GLU A 68 -10.02 1.44 -0.87
N GLU A 69 -10.83 1.59 0.18
CA GLU A 69 -11.05 0.51 1.14
C GLU A 69 -11.84 -0.62 0.47
N VAL A 70 -11.24 -1.80 0.42
CA VAL A 70 -11.88 -3.02 -0.09
C VAL A 70 -12.18 -3.97 1.05
N LYS A 71 -13.05 -4.95 0.78
CA LYS A 71 -13.42 -5.94 1.78
C LYS A 71 -12.20 -6.77 2.19
N ASN A 72 -11.99 -6.90 3.49
CA ASN A 72 -11.02 -7.84 4.04
C ASN A 72 -11.51 -9.30 3.84
N GLU A 73 -10.75 -10.07 3.07
CA GLU A 73 -11.00 -11.50 2.79
C GLU A 73 -10.06 -12.45 3.55
N HIS A 74 -9.20 -11.92 4.44
CA HIS A 74 -8.32 -12.72 5.30
C HIS A 74 -9.07 -13.29 6.53
N TYR A 75 -10.25 -12.74 6.84
CA TYR A 75 -11.08 -13.15 7.99
C TYR A 75 -10.39 -13.02 9.37
N CYS A 76 -9.32 -12.22 9.46
CA CYS A 76 -8.63 -11.80 10.68
C CYS A 76 -8.38 -10.29 10.67
N THR A 77 -8.03 -9.71 11.83
CA THR A 77 -7.78 -8.27 12.02
C THR A 77 -6.63 -8.06 13.02
N GLY A 78 -6.17 -6.82 13.18
CA GLY A 78 -5.09 -6.46 14.10
C GLY A 78 -3.76 -7.11 13.72
N GLU A 79 -3.00 -7.54 14.74
CA GLU A 79 -1.69 -8.19 14.56
C GLU A 79 -1.77 -9.46 13.71
N ASP A 80 -2.83 -10.27 13.86
CA ASP A 80 -3.01 -11.50 13.05
C ASP A 80 -3.10 -11.18 11.55
N LEU A 81 -3.71 -10.04 11.20
CA LEU A 81 -3.79 -9.59 9.82
C LEU A 81 -2.46 -9.01 9.32
N LEU A 82 -1.71 -8.32 10.20
CA LEU A 82 -0.36 -7.88 9.86
C LEU A 82 0.54 -9.09 9.55
N ASP A 83 0.48 -10.15 10.34
CA ASP A 83 1.27 -11.36 10.10
C ASP A 83 0.88 -12.03 8.77
N GLU A 84 -0.41 -12.16 8.47
CA GLU A 84 -0.91 -12.74 7.21
C GLU A 84 -0.54 -11.90 5.98
N CYS A 85 -0.52 -10.56 6.10
CA CYS A 85 -0.19 -9.64 5.02
C CYS A 85 1.31 -9.27 4.98
N TRP A 86 2.17 -9.95 5.74
CA TRP A 86 3.57 -9.57 5.84
C TRP A 86 4.35 -9.84 4.55
N GLY A 87 4.87 -8.77 3.94
CA GLY A 87 5.56 -8.75 2.66
C GLY A 87 7.09 -8.89 2.72
N GLY A 88 7.66 -9.13 3.90
CA GLY A 88 9.08 -9.45 4.09
C GLY A 88 9.95 -8.36 4.72
N ASP A 89 9.45 -7.13 4.86
CA ASP A 89 10.15 -6.01 5.51
C ASP A 89 9.38 -5.48 6.72
N ASP A 90 10.03 -4.61 7.51
CA ASP A 90 9.36 -3.89 8.60
C ASP A 90 8.24 -2.99 8.05
N TRP A 91 7.12 -2.95 8.79
CA TRP A 91 5.98 -2.11 8.46
C TRP A 91 6.36 -0.64 8.43
N TYR A 92 6.03 0.03 7.33
CA TYR A 92 6.32 1.44 7.11
C TYR A 92 5.09 2.19 6.60
N TYR A 93 5.04 3.49 6.88
CA TYR A 93 4.02 4.37 6.33
C TYR A 93 4.30 4.67 4.85
N VAL A 94 3.35 4.33 3.98
CA VAL A 94 3.48 4.51 2.52
C VAL A 94 3.74 5.97 2.14
N GLU A 95 3.19 6.92 2.90
CA GLU A 95 3.32 8.37 2.66
C GLU A 95 4.76 8.90 2.76
N ASN A 96 5.57 8.36 3.69
CA ASN A 96 6.87 8.96 4.04
C ASN A 96 8.00 7.96 4.21
N GLY A 97 7.72 6.65 4.13
CA GLY A 97 8.72 5.59 4.25
C GLY A 97 9.22 5.31 5.67
N HIS A 98 8.78 6.08 6.69
CA HIS A 98 9.15 5.86 8.08
C HIS A 98 8.52 4.58 8.62
N LEU A 99 9.21 3.94 9.55
CA LEU A 99 8.69 2.76 10.25
C LEU A 99 7.47 3.12 11.09
N VAL A 100 6.54 2.17 11.18
CA VAL A 100 5.33 2.28 12.02
C VAL A 100 5.70 2.12 13.49
N TRP A 101 6.68 1.26 13.78
CA TRP A 101 7.15 0.88 15.11
C TRP A 101 8.63 1.19 15.29
#